data_AF-A0A6J5F6I2-F1
#
_entry.id   AF-A0A6J5F6I2-F1
#
_cell.length_a   1.000
_cell.length_b   1.000
_cell.length_c   1.000
_cell.angle_alpha   90.00
_cell.angle_beta   90.00
_cell.angle_gamma   90.00
#
_symmetry.space_group_name_H-M   'P 1'
#
loop_
_entity.id
_entity.type
_entity.pdbx_description
1 polymer ?
#
loop_
_entity_poly.entity_id
_entity_poly.type
_entity_poly.pdbx_seq_one_letter_code
_entity_poly.pdbx_strand_id
1 'polypeptide(L)'
;MGLEKCQRVGDPSATMQRPAPDNASETLACIASTLRRRRGELNLSQEALAAASGMSRARLNRIEQNLADNMRLSTLARLAEGLQFDIRNLLDGAAIRPHRRLSLEPQLRVMGNVAHLRQEAGLSQEDLSLGSGHFRAYVSRLEGLRIDPTVTALVSIAARLGVPVVDLFRPRKLGHIKQATRAQAPVLEKPTRDASAEIEHIASILRGRREELGFSQEAAARACGLSRSNFVHLEQKTVNNPRLSTLVRLADGLQLEILDLVDFQNGRRHHVNAQDPAIRLALNVHRLRKSMGLSQVDLSLQSGHFVRYINALEVIRADPSIDSLKRIAKQLGVASSDLLAPVPTPDYEKLLVEHVGRQIRRTENRQ
;
A
#
# COMPACT_ATOMS: atom_id res chain seq x y z
N MET A 1 11.27 65.88 -38.12
CA MET A 1 12.44 64.98 -38.23
C MET A 1 12.45 64.15 -36.96
N GLY A 2 11.81 62.98 -36.95
CA GLY A 2 12.34 61.69 -37.45
C GLY A 2 12.79 60.90 -36.21
N LEU A 3 11.90 60.14 -35.56
CA LEU A 3 11.77 58.69 -35.69
C LEU A 3 13.12 57.96 -35.80
N GLU A 4 13.48 57.18 -34.78
CA GLU A 4 13.87 55.77 -34.97
C GLU A 4 13.78 54.97 -33.68
N LYS A 5 12.95 53.91 -33.74
CA LYS A 5 12.93 52.76 -32.83
C LYS A 5 14.10 51.85 -33.21
N CYS A 6 14.73 51.19 -32.24
CA CYS A 6 15.39 49.92 -32.48
C CYS A 6 15.14 48.94 -31.32
N GLN A 7 14.28 47.96 -31.62
CA GLN A 7 14.17 46.69 -30.92
C GLN A 7 15.36 45.79 -31.27
N ARG A 8 15.88 45.04 -30.29
CA ARG A 8 16.38 43.64 -30.39
C ARG A 8 16.20 43.05 -28.98
N VAL A 9 15.25 42.15 -28.69
CA VAL A 9 15.07 40.75 -29.12
C VAL A 9 16.33 39.91 -28.91
N GLY A 10 16.23 38.99 -27.95
CA GLY A 10 17.18 37.95 -27.57
C GLY A 10 17.06 37.69 -26.06
N ASP A 11 16.63 36.56 -25.52
CA ASP A 11 16.33 35.25 -26.10
C ASP A 11 15.53 34.45 -25.03
N PRO A 12 14.26 34.03 -25.24
CA PRO A 12 13.55 33.18 -24.27
C PRO A 12 13.81 31.71 -24.62
N SER A 13 15.07 31.28 -24.55
CA SER A 13 15.45 29.88 -24.80
C SER A 13 16.74 29.53 -24.05
N ALA A 14 16.79 29.85 -22.76
CA ALA A 14 17.54 29.01 -21.83
C ALA A 14 16.66 27.78 -21.54
N THR A 15 16.68 26.83 -22.45
CA THR A 15 16.22 25.47 -22.23
C THR A 15 16.95 24.98 -20.99
N MET A 16 16.32 25.07 -19.81
CA MET A 16 16.76 24.33 -18.64
C MET A 16 16.67 22.87 -19.05
N GLN A 17 17.79 22.31 -19.50
CA GLN A 17 17.95 20.89 -19.68
C GLN A 17 17.66 20.27 -18.32
N ARG A 18 16.44 19.76 -18.17
CA ARG A 18 16.06 18.88 -17.07
C ARG A 18 17.13 17.79 -17.02
N PRO A 19 17.79 17.57 -15.87
CA PRO A 19 18.68 16.43 -15.74
C PRO A 19 17.89 15.17 -16.12
N ALA A 20 18.51 14.28 -16.90
CA ALA A 20 17.90 13.04 -17.33
C ALA A 20 17.33 12.30 -16.10
N PRO A 21 16.14 11.68 -16.19
CA PRO A 21 15.57 10.98 -15.05
C PRO A 21 16.53 9.89 -14.61
N ASP A 22 17.04 10.00 -13.38
CA ASP A 22 17.92 8.99 -12.76
C ASP A 22 17.25 7.62 -12.93
N ASN A 23 17.85 6.69 -13.67
CA ASN A 23 17.29 5.35 -13.72
C ASN A 23 17.65 4.61 -12.42
N ALA A 24 16.76 3.75 -11.96
CA ALA A 24 16.92 3.11 -10.65
C ALA A 24 18.18 2.22 -10.58
N SER A 25 18.58 1.64 -11.71
CA SER A 25 19.79 0.80 -11.83
C SER A 25 21.07 1.62 -11.66
N GLU A 26 21.15 2.78 -12.31
CA GLU A 26 22.26 3.74 -12.21
C GLU A 26 22.37 4.30 -10.79
N THR A 27 21.23 4.61 -10.17
CA THR A 27 21.22 5.08 -8.77
C THR A 27 21.80 4.02 -7.84
N LEU A 28 21.40 2.75 -7.98
CA LEU A 28 21.93 1.64 -7.18
C LEU A 28 23.42 1.41 -7.45
N ALA A 29 23.85 1.50 -8.72
CA ALA A 29 25.26 1.40 -9.10
C ALA A 29 26.11 2.55 -8.52
N CYS A 30 25.59 3.78 -8.52
CA CYS A 30 26.20 4.95 -7.89
C CYS A 30 26.38 4.75 -6.38
N ILE A 31 25.36 4.22 -5.71
CA ILE A 31 25.45 3.89 -4.28
C ILE A 31 26.53 2.83 -4.04
N ALA A 32 26.55 1.76 -4.84
CA ALA A 32 27.51 0.67 -4.70
C ALA A 32 28.97 1.13 -4.95
N SER A 33 29.21 1.98 -5.95
CA SER A 33 30.54 2.53 -6.24
C SER A 33 31.00 3.52 -5.16
N THR A 34 30.11 4.41 -4.72
CA THR A 34 30.40 5.38 -3.64
C THR A 34 30.67 4.68 -2.32
N LEU A 35 29.89 3.66 -1.98
CA LEU A 35 30.09 2.82 -0.81
C LEU A 35 31.49 2.20 -0.80
N ARG A 36 31.89 1.55 -1.90
CA ARG A 36 33.22 0.92 -2.03
C ARG A 36 34.35 1.95 -1.89
N ARG A 37 34.24 3.07 -2.61
CA ARG A 37 35.24 4.14 -2.57
C ARG A 37 35.39 4.70 -1.15
N ARG A 38 34.29 5.10 -0.51
CA ARG A 38 34.32 5.68 0.84
C ARG A 38 34.79 4.68 1.90
N ARG A 39 34.41 3.40 1.78
CA ARG A 39 34.92 2.34 2.65
C ARG A 39 36.45 2.22 2.53
N GLY A 40 36.99 2.29 1.31
CA GLY A 40 38.43 2.30 1.05
C GLY A 40 39.13 3.54 1.64
N GLU A 41 38.56 4.73 1.48
CA GLU A 41 39.08 5.98 2.07
C GLU A 41 39.16 5.91 3.61
N LEU A 42 38.23 5.20 4.25
CA LEU A 42 38.21 4.99 5.70
C LEU A 42 39.02 3.76 6.15
N ASN A 43 39.69 3.06 5.23
CA ASN A 43 40.42 1.81 5.48
C ASN A 43 39.58 0.75 6.21
N LEU A 44 38.28 0.69 5.95
CA LEU A 44 37.36 -0.25 6.60
C LEU A 44 37.29 -1.57 5.81
N SER A 45 37.33 -2.68 6.52
CA SER A 45 36.94 -3.98 5.94
C SER A 45 35.42 -4.02 5.72
N GLN A 46 34.94 -4.94 4.86
CA GLN A 46 33.49 -5.16 4.72
C GLN A 46 32.85 -5.56 6.05
N GLU A 47 33.56 -6.31 6.89
CA GLU A 47 33.06 -6.70 8.21
C GLU A 47 32.95 -5.52 9.16
N ALA A 48 33.98 -4.66 9.21
CA ALA A 48 33.98 -3.46 10.04
C ALA A 48 32.86 -2.50 9.65
N LEU A 49 32.65 -2.26 8.35
CA LEU A 49 31.55 -1.40 7.89
C LEU A 49 30.18 -2.04 8.13
N ALA A 50 30.05 -3.35 7.95
CA ALA A 50 28.81 -4.06 8.22
C ALA A 50 28.43 -3.93 9.70
N ALA A 51 29.39 -4.11 10.62
CA ALA A 51 29.21 -3.88 12.05
C ALA A 51 28.84 -2.43 12.37
N ALA A 52 29.58 -1.44 11.84
CA ALA A 52 29.29 -0.02 12.03
C ALA A 52 27.91 0.40 11.50
N SER A 53 27.42 -0.27 10.45
CA SER A 53 26.09 -0.04 9.88
C SER A 53 25.02 -0.98 10.48
N GLY A 54 25.38 -1.83 11.45
CA GLY A 54 24.53 -2.81 12.16
C GLY A 54 24.01 -4.00 11.33
N MET A 55 24.58 -4.28 10.16
CA MET A 55 24.06 -5.28 9.21
C MET A 55 25.04 -6.44 9.00
N SER A 56 24.57 -7.54 8.40
CA SER A 56 25.44 -8.69 8.10
C SER A 56 26.45 -8.37 6.97
N ARG A 57 27.66 -8.92 7.05
CA ARG A 57 28.67 -8.86 5.96
C ARG A 57 28.12 -9.33 4.61
N ALA A 58 27.32 -10.40 4.59
CA ALA A 58 26.71 -10.92 3.37
C ALA A 58 25.79 -9.90 2.68
N ARG A 59 24.97 -9.19 3.46
CA ARG A 59 24.12 -8.09 2.96
C ARG A 59 24.96 -6.94 2.41
N LEU A 60 26.00 -6.52 3.12
CA LEU A 60 26.90 -5.46 2.64
C LEU A 60 27.57 -5.85 1.31
N ASN A 61 28.08 -7.08 1.22
CA ASN A 61 28.69 -7.59 -0.01
C ASN A 61 27.71 -7.56 -1.20
N ARG A 62 26.44 -7.97 -1.00
CA ARG A 62 25.42 -7.86 -2.06
C ARG A 62 25.18 -6.42 -2.51
N ILE A 63 25.21 -5.45 -1.59
CA ILE A 63 25.04 -4.03 -1.92
C ILE A 63 26.25 -3.53 -2.71
N GLU A 64 27.48 -3.85 -2.30
CA GLU A 64 28.70 -3.44 -3.02
C GLU A 64 28.79 -4.05 -4.43
N GLN A 65 28.21 -5.24 -4.63
CA GLN A 65 28.12 -5.92 -5.94
C GLN A 65 26.93 -5.45 -6.79
N ASN A 66 26.16 -4.44 -6.34
CA ASN A 66 24.94 -3.98 -7.02
C ASN A 66 23.87 -5.07 -7.23
N LEU A 67 23.78 -6.03 -6.31
CA LEU A 67 22.81 -7.14 -6.33
C LEU A 67 21.65 -6.92 -5.33
N ALA A 68 21.52 -5.72 -4.76
CA ALA A 68 20.53 -5.37 -3.75
C ALA A 68 19.44 -4.44 -4.34
N ASP A 69 18.58 -5.02 -5.17
CA ASP A 69 17.45 -4.38 -5.83
C ASP A 69 16.40 -3.78 -4.86
N ASN A 70 16.20 -4.41 -3.70
CA ASN A 70 15.22 -4.02 -2.69
C ASN A 70 15.84 -3.23 -1.52
N MET A 71 16.83 -2.37 -1.81
CA MET A 71 17.45 -1.53 -0.78
C MET A 71 16.45 -0.52 -0.22
N ARG A 72 16.27 -0.53 1.10
CA ARG A 72 15.35 0.38 1.82
C ARG A 72 16.04 1.66 2.27
N LEU A 73 15.26 2.73 2.48
CA LEU A 73 15.72 4.00 3.02
C LEU A 73 16.40 3.84 4.38
N SER A 74 15.86 3.01 5.27
CA SER A 74 16.52 2.68 6.55
C SER A 74 17.90 2.04 6.37
N THR A 75 18.08 1.20 5.34
CA THR A 75 19.38 0.59 5.02
C THR A 75 20.35 1.66 4.51
N LEU A 76 19.89 2.57 3.66
CA LEU A 76 20.69 3.67 3.14
C LEU A 76 21.15 4.62 4.26
N ALA A 77 20.25 4.95 5.20
CA ALA A 77 20.56 5.78 6.36
C ALA A 77 21.65 5.17 7.25
N ARG A 78 21.55 3.87 7.55
CA ARG A 78 22.53 3.13 8.36
C ARG A 78 23.90 3.03 7.69
N LEU A 79 23.94 2.86 6.37
CA LEU A 79 25.21 2.91 5.62
C LEU A 79 25.84 4.30 5.70
N ALA A 80 25.04 5.37 5.57
CA ALA A 80 25.55 6.74 5.67
C ALA A 80 26.14 7.05 7.05
N GLU A 81 25.50 6.56 8.10
CA GLU A 81 25.99 6.63 9.48
C GLU A 81 27.32 5.87 9.64
N GLY A 82 27.39 4.61 9.21
CA GLY A 82 28.61 3.81 9.28
C GLY A 82 29.79 4.38 8.47
N LEU A 83 29.50 5.09 7.38
CA LEU A 83 30.49 5.77 6.51
C LEU A 83 30.82 7.20 6.96
N GLN A 84 30.20 7.68 8.05
CA GLN A 84 30.41 9.01 8.60
C GLN A 84 30.26 10.12 7.56
N PHE A 85 29.24 10.02 6.69
CA PHE A 85 28.89 11.10 5.77
C PHE A 85 27.39 11.37 5.64
N ASP A 86 26.99 12.48 5.02
CA ASP A 86 25.58 12.75 4.77
C ASP A 86 25.03 11.77 3.73
N ILE A 87 23.78 11.33 3.92
CA ILE A 87 23.13 10.32 3.05
C ILE A 87 23.09 10.74 1.57
N ARG A 88 23.09 12.05 1.28
CA ARG A 88 23.14 12.56 -0.10
C ARG A 88 24.39 12.12 -0.85
N ASN A 89 25.52 11.93 -0.16
CA ASN A 89 26.76 11.54 -0.82
C ASN A 89 26.65 10.14 -1.43
N LEU A 90 25.81 9.26 -0.89
CA LEU A 90 25.57 7.93 -1.49
C LEU A 90 24.88 8.03 -2.85
N LEU A 91 24.15 9.13 -3.10
CA LEU A 91 23.38 9.35 -4.33
C LEU A 91 24.09 10.29 -5.30
N ASP A 92 24.93 11.18 -4.76
CA ASP A 92 25.76 12.14 -5.49
C ASP A 92 27.23 11.92 -5.11
N GLY A 93 27.87 10.99 -5.81
CA GLY A 93 29.25 10.58 -5.54
C GLY A 93 30.30 11.66 -5.82
N ALA A 94 29.94 12.74 -6.50
CA ALA A 94 30.84 13.87 -6.78
C ALA A 94 30.92 14.86 -5.61
N ALA A 95 29.90 14.90 -4.74
CA ALA A 95 29.85 15.79 -3.59
C ALA A 95 30.32 15.08 -2.31
N ILE A 96 31.44 15.52 -1.72
CA ILE A 96 31.84 15.08 -0.38
C ILE A 96 31.27 16.07 0.64
N ARG A 97 30.13 15.69 1.24
CA ARG A 97 29.52 16.43 2.35
C ARG A 97 29.81 15.68 3.66
N PRO A 98 30.63 16.21 4.58
CA PRO A 98 30.90 15.52 5.85
C PRO A 98 29.59 15.28 6.59
N HIS A 99 29.54 14.23 7.42
CA HIS A 99 28.41 14.02 8.32
C HIS A 99 28.38 15.14 9.36
N ARG A 100 27.84 16.30 8.99
CA ARG A 100 27.25 17.17 10.01
C ARG A 100 26.08 16.37 10.55
N ARG A 101 25.96 16.32 11.88
CA ARG A 101 24.70 16.02 12.57
C ARG A 101 23.67 17.07 12.13
N LEU A 102 23.21 16.95 10.90
CA LEU A 102 22.14 17.76 10.34
C LEU A 102 20.93 17.35 11.16
N SER A 103 20.26 18.35 11.72
CA SER A 103 19.26 18.25 12.79
C SER A 103 18.01 17.40 12.48
N LEU A 104 17.97 16.71 11.34
CA LEU A 104 16.83 15.93 10.87
C LEU A 104 17.27 14.60 10.25
N GLU A 105 16.64 13.53 10.76
CA GLU A 105 16.73 12.16 10.25
C GLU A 105 16.40 12.09 8.75
N PRO A 106 17.08 11.23 7.96
CA PRO A 106 16.84 11.11 6.52
C PRO A 106 15.39 10.89 6.12
N GLN A 107 14.63 10.11 6.90
CA GLN A 107 13.21 9.81 6.67
C GLN A 107 12.35 11.08 6.75
N LEU A 108 12.66 11.98 7.69
CA LEU A 108 11.96 13.26 7.83
C LEU A 108 12.25 14.20 6.66
N ARG A 109 13.48 14.17 6.13
CA ARG A 109 13.84 14.94 4.93
C ARG A 109 13.06 14.45 3.72
N VAL A 110 13.05 13.13 3.48
CA VAL A 110 12.30 12.53 2.37
C VAL A 110 10.81 12.87 2.47
N MET A 111 10.19 12.67 3.64
CA MET A 111 8.80 13.03 3.86
C MET A 111 8.52 14.51 3.56
N GLY A 112 9.30 15.42 4.13
CA GLY A 112 9.08 16.86 3.96
C GLY A 112 9.34 17.36 2.54
N ASN A 113 10.36 16.82 1.87
CA ASN A 113 10.68 17.16 0.49
C ASN A 113 9.65 16.61 -0.49
N VAL A 114 9.22 15.35 -0.33
CA VAL A 114 8.16 14.76 -1.16
C VAL A 114 6.87 15.56 -1.02
N ALA A 115 6.44 15.84 0.22
CA ALA A 115 5.21 16.61 0.45
C ALA A 115 5.27 18.00 -0.15
N HIS A 116 6.39 18.70 0.00
CA HIS A 116 6.55 20.05 -0.52
C HIS A 116 6.63 20.09 -2.05
N LEU A 117 7.49 19.27 -2.67
CA LEU A 117 7.63 19.22 -4.14
C LEU A 117 6.31 18.80 -4.80
N ARG A 118 5.57 17.89 -4.16
CA ARG A 118 4.23 17.50 -4.59
C ARG A 118 3.27 18.70 -4.58
N GLN A 119 3.28 19.50 -3.53
CA GLN A 119 2.44 20.71 -3.41
C GLN A 119 2.84 21.79 -4.42
N GLU A 120 4.13 22.03 -4.62
CA GLU A 120 4.62 22.96 -5.66
C GLU A 120 4.22 22.51 -7.06
N ALA A 121 4.19 21.19 -7.32
CA ALA A 121 3.72 20.61 -8.57
C ALA A 121 2.19 20.52 -8.69
N GLY A 122 1.42 20.96 -7.68
CA GLY A 122 -0.05 20.89 -7.69
C GLY A 122 -0.62 19.47 -7.68
N LEU A 123 0.15 18.46 -7.29
CA LEU A 123 -0.26 17.06 -7.31
C LEU A 123 -0.96 16.67 -6.01
N SER A 124 -2.02 15.84 -6.06
CA SER A 124 -2.53 15.18 -4.86
C SER A 124 -1.62 14.01 -4.43
N GLN A 125 -1.80 13.51 -3.20
CA GLN A 125 -1.09 12.30 -2.74
C GLN A 125 -1.39 11.09 -3.65
N GLU A 126 -2.61 11.00 -4.16
CA GLU A 126 -3.04 9.94 -5.07
C GLU A 126 -2.41 10.11 -6.46
N ASP A 127 -2.39 11.32 -7.01
CA ASP A 127 -1.77 11.61 -8.32
C ASP A 127 -0.28 11.29 -8.33
N LEU A 128 0.43 11.65 -7.25
CA LEU A 128 1.83 11.31 -7.13
C LEU A 128 2.03 9.80 -6.94
N SER A 129 1.16 9.14 -6.18
CA SER A 129 1.26 7.68 -5.99
C SER A 129 1.06 6.93 -7.30
N LEU A 130 -0.03 7.20 -8.02
CA LEU A 130 -0.35 6.54 -9.29
C LEU A 130 0.67 6.92 -10.37
N GLY A 131 1.03 8.20 -10.46
CA GLY A 131 2.00 8.69 -11.44
C GLY A 131 3.43 8.19 -11.22
N SER A 132 3.76 7.69 -10.03
CA SER A 132 5.04 7.02 -9.73
C SER A 132 4.95 5.49 -9.80
N GLY A 133 3.82 4.92 -10.24
CA GLY A 133 3.64 3.47 -10.35
C GLY A 133 3.40 2.78 -9.00
N HIS A 134 2.86 3.50 -8.02
CA HIS A 134 2.55 2.99 -6.69
C HIS A 134 1.03 2.98 -6.40
N PHE A 135 0.60 2.25 -5.37
CA PHE A 135 -0.81 2.23 -4.97
C PHE A 135 -1.25 3.59 -4.43
N ARG A 136 -2.52 3.97 -4.63
CA ARG A 136 -3.09 5.31 -4.27
C ARG A 136 -2.72 5.88 -2.90
N ALA A 137 -2.50 5.02 -1.90
CA ALA A 137 -2.19 5.40 -0.53
C ALA A 137 -0.69 5.37 -0.20
N TYR A 138 0.19 5.14 -1.18
CA TYR A 138 1.63 4.97 -0.96
C TYR A 138 2.23 6.26 -0.42
N VAL A 139 2.03 7.37 -1.14
CA VAL A 139 2.53 8.69 -0.72
C VAL A 139 1.90 9.11 0.60
N SER A 140 0.61 8.82 0.82
CA SER A 140 -0.04 9.08 2.12
C SER A 140 0.66 8.36 3.28
N ARG A 141 1.03 7.08 3.10
CA ARG A 141 1.78 6.34 4.11
C ARG A 141 3.23 6.82 4.24
N LEU A 142 3.87 7.23 3.15
CA LEU A 142 5.22 7.80 3.15
C LEU A 142 5.23 9.13 3.92
N GLU A 143 4.32 10.04 3.58
CA GLU A 143 4.18 11.34 4.24
C GLU A 143 3.78 11.19 5.71
N GLY A 144 3.09 10.11 6.06
CA GLY A 144 2.77 9.74 7.44
C GLY A 144 3.85 8.93 8.18
N LEU A 145 5.02 8.68 7.57
CA LEU A 145 6.10 7.84 8.13
C LEU A 145 5.66 6.42 8.51
N ARG A 146 4.64 5.88 7.84
CA ARG A 146 4.08 4.53 8.07
C ARG A 146 4.69 3.45 7.21
N ILE A 147 5.61 3.81 6.31
CA ILE A 147 6.34 2.87 5.44
C ILE A 147 7.82 3.25 5.36
N ASP A 148 8.65 2.24 5.12
CA ASP A 148 10.08 2.36 4.79
C ASP A 148 10.28 2.12 3.28
N PRO A 149 10.37 3.20 2.46
CA PRO A 149 10.39 3.09 1.02
C PRO A 149 11.69 2.47 0.49
N THR A 150 11.63 1.81 -0.67
CA THR A 150 12.84 1.36 -1.39
C THR A 150 13.47 2.53 -2.14
N VAL A 151 14.77 2.45 -2.41
CA VAL A 151 15.47 3.42 -3.27
C VAL A 151 14.82 3.49 -4.65
N THR A 152 14.42 2.34 -5.20
CA THR A 152 13.69 2.27 -6.48
C THR A 152 12.38 3.06 -6.44
N ALA A 153 11.61 2.98 -5.36
CA ALA A 153 10.39 3.77 -5.19
C ALA A 153 10.68 5.26 -5.05
N LEU A 154 11.76 5.63 -4.35
CA LEU A 154 12.18 7.04 -4.25
C LEU A 154 12.60 7.61 -5.60
N VAL A 155 13.26 6.81 -6.44
CA VAL A 155 13.60 7.18 -7.82
C VAL A 155 12.33 7.39 -8.65
N SER A 156 11.35 6.48 -8.59
CA SER A 156 10.07 6.64 -9.31
C SER A 156 9.28 7.88 -8.86
N ILE A 157 9.29 8.18 -7.56
CA ILE A 157 8.68 9.40 -7.01
C ILE A 157 9.42 10.66 -7.50
N ALA A 158 10.75 10.67 -7.43
CA ALA A 158 11.57 11.79 -7.88
C ALA A 158 11.37 12.06 -9.39
N ALA A 159 11.36 11.01 -10.20
CA ALA A 159 11.07 11.09 -11.63
C ALA A 159 9.69 11.68 -11.90
N ARG A 160 8.64 11.27 -11.15
CA ARG A 160 7.30 11.84 -11.28
C ARG A 160 7.22 13.31 -10.87
N LEU A 161 8.01 13.71 -9.87
CA LEU A 161 8.17 15.10 -9.43
C LEU A 161 9.07 15.94 -10.35
N GLY A 162 9.76 15.30 -11.31
CA GLY A 162 10.68 15.98 -12.23
C GLY A 162 11.94 16.49 -11.56
N VAL A 163 12.38 15.86 -10.47
CA VAL A 163 13.61 16.22 -9.73
C VAL A 163 14.57 15.04 -9.65
N PRO A 164 15.89 15.28 -9.49
CA PRO A 164 16.86 14.24 -9.13
C PRO A 164 16.53 13.57 -7.80
N VAL A 165 16.84 12.28 -7.64
CA VAL A 165 16.51 11.54 -6.40
C VAL A 165 17.23 12.11 -5.17
N VAL A 166 18.44 12.67 -5.37
CA VAL A 166 19.23 13.33 -4.31
C VAL A 166 18.50 14.53 -3.69
N ASP A 167 17.59 15.17 -4.44
CA ASP A 167 16.86 16.35 -3.96
C ASP A 167 15.82 16.01 -2.89
N LEU A 168 15.35 14.75 -2.86
CA LEU A 168 14.48 14.26 -1.80
C LEU A 168 15.18 14.24 -0.42
N PHE A 169 16.50 14.34 -0.37
CA PHE A 169 17.30 14.28 0.86
C PHE A 169 17.84 15.64 1.30
N ARG A 170 17.51 16.73 0.60
CA ARG A 170 17.97 18.08 0.96
C ARG A 170 17.49 18.45 2.37
N PRO A 171 18.36 19.07 3.21
CA PRO A 171 17.94 19.59 4.50
C PRO A 171 16.86 20.67 4.32
N ARG A 172 15.77 20.59 5.09
CA ARG A 172 14.75 21.65 5.20
C ARG A 172 14.64 22.15 6.63
N LYS A 173 14.32 23.44 6.81
CA LYS A 173 14.01 23.99 8.14
C LYS A 173 12.69 23.40 8.65
N LEU A 174 12.61 23.04 9.95
CA LEU A 174 11.44 22.43 10.60
C LEU A 174 10.12 23.18 10.40
N GLY A 175 10.16 24.51 10.19
CA GLY A 175 8.97 25.32 9.91
C GLY A 175 8.23 24.89 8.64
N HIS A 176 8.95 24.43 7.61
CA HIS A 176 8.36 23.92 6.37
C HIS A 176 7.77 22.52 6.53
N ILE A 177 8.26 21.74 7.51
CA ILE A 177 7.70 20.43 7.84
C ILE A 177 6.33 20.60 8.49
N LYS A 178 6.19 21.56 9.43
CA LYS A 178 4.87 21.91 10.00
C LYS A 178 3.90 22.38 8.93
N GLN A 179 4.33 23.12 7.91
CA GLN A 179 3.48 23.49 6.77
C GLN A 179 3.14 22.28 5.88
N ALA A 180 4.06 21.35 5.63
CA ALA A 180 3.76 20.10 4.93
C ALA A 180 2.77 19.20 5.71
N THR A 181 2.83 19.20 7.05
CA THR A 181 1.88 18.51 7.93
C THR A 181 0.55 19.27 8.07
N ARG A 182 0.57 20.61 7.95
CA ARG A 182 -0.59 21.52 8.15
C ARG A 182 -1.29 21.93 6.85
N ALA A 183 -0.66 21.72 5.70
CA ALA A 183 -1.30 21.64 4.40
C ALA A 183 -2.10 20.33 4.34
N GLN A 184 -3.06 20.24 5.27
CA GLN A 184 -4.39 19.78 4.95
C GLN A 184 -4.69 20.40 3.58
N ALA A 185 -4.81 19.54 2.57
CA ALA A 185 -5.65 19.82 1.44
C ALA A 185 -6.96 20.45 1.95
N PRO A 186 -7.69 21.24 1.14
CA PRO A 186 -9.06 21.58 1.50
C PRO A 186 -9.70 20.32 2.04
N VAL A 187 -10.47 20.45 3.12
CA VAL A 187 -11.36 19.40 3.58
C VAL A 187 -12.30 19.14 2.40
N LEU A 188 -11.83 18.40 1.39
CA LEU A 188 -12.59 17.40 0.71
C LEU A 188 -13.09 16.62 1.89
N GLU A 189 -14.35 16.87 2.23
CA GLU A 189 -15.11 16.01 3.10
C GLU A 189 -14.64 14.61 2.76
N LYS A 190 -13.91 13.99 3.70
CA LYS A 190 -13.71 12.54 3.61
C LYS A 190 -15.13 12.06 3.33
N PRO A 191 -15.39 11.31 2.24
CA PRO A 191 -16.69 10.67 2.12
C PRO A 191 -16.87 10.02 3.48
N THR A 192 -17.90 10.46 4.19
CA THR A 192 -18.23 9.99 5.54
C THR A 192 -17.96 8.52 5.52
N ARG A 193 -17.00 8.04 6.31
CA ARG A 193 -16.57 6.66 6.25
C ARG A 193 -17.80 5.81 6.44
N ASP A 194 -18.36 5.27 5.34
CA ASP A 194 -19.47 4.34 5.45
C ASP A 194 -19.07 3.19 6.35
N ALA A 195 -17.79 2.81 6.36
CA ALA A 195 -17.15 1.86 7.29
C ALA A 195 -17.60 1.98 8.77
N SER A 196 -17.99 3.17 9.24
CA SER A 196 -18.61 3.31 10.56
C SER A 196 -19.97 2.61 10.64
N ALA A 197 -20.88 2.83 9.70
CA ALA A 197 -22.20 2.24 9.65
C ALA A 197 -22.16 0.69 9.59
N GLU A 198 -21.26 0.08 8.81
CA GLU A 198 -21.23 -1.39 8.74
C GLU A 198 -20.59 -2.03 9.95
N ILE A 199 -19.54 -1.42 10.51
CA ILE A 199 -18.97 -1.87 11.78
C ILE A 199 -20.00 -1.74 12.89
N GLU A 200 -20.78 -0.65 12.89
CA GLU A 200 -21.87 -0.44 13.83
C GLU A 200 -22.99 -1.46 13.67
N HIS A 201 -23.36 -1.79 12.44
CA HIS A 201 -24.36 -2.80 12.14
C HIS A 201 -23.91 -4.19 12.63
N ILE A 202 -22.69 -4.60 12.28
CA ILE A 202 -22.11 -5.87 12.76
C ILE A 202 -22.09 -5.89 14.27
N ALA A 203 -21.57 -4.85 14.92
CA ALA A 203 -21.54 -4.76 16.38
C ALA A 203 -22.95 -4.90 17.00
N SER A 204 -23.96 -4.28 16.38
CA SER A 204 -25.37 -4.37 16.83
C SER A 204 -25.92 -5.79 16.69
N ILE A 205 -25.68 -6.46 15.57
CA ILE A 205 -26.13 -7.84 15.35
C ILE A 205 -25.42 -8.81 16.28
N LEU A 206 -24.11 -8.67 16.44
CA LEU A 206 -23.32 -9.51 17.34
C LEU A 206 -23.85 -9.40 18.77
N ARG A 207 -24.12 -8.17 19.24
CA ARG A 207 -24.68 -7.94 20.58
C ARG A 207 -26.08 -8.54 20.72
N GLY A 208 -26.99 -8.19 19.81
CA GLY A 208 -28.37 -8.66 19.86
C GLY A 208 -28.45 -10.18 19.81
N ARG A 209 -27.71 -10.81 18.89
CA ARG A 209 -27.72 -12.27 18.76
C ARG A 209 -27.07 -12.97 19.94
N ARG A 210 -25.98 -12.41 20.49
CA ARG A 210 -25.36 -12.92 21.71
C ARG A 210 -26.35 -12.94 22.87
N GLU A 211 -27.12 -11.87 23.04
CA GLU A 211 -28.11 -11.73 24.12
C GLU A 211 -29.30 -12.67 23.94
N GLU A 212 -29.79 -12.84 22.71
CA GLU A 212 -30.82 -13.84 22.40
C GLU A 212 -30.39 -15.27 22.71
N LEU A 213 -29.12 -15.60 22.48
CA LEU A 213 -28.55 -16.91 22.80
C LEU A 213 -28.19 -17.05 24.30
N GLY A 214 -28.37 -16.00 25.10
CA GLY A 214 -28.02 -16.00 26.52
C GLY A 214 -26.52 -16.07 26.78
N PHE A 215 -25.68 -15.67 25.83
CA PHE A 215 -24.23 -15.78 25.93
C PHE A 215 -23.59 -14.57 26.63
N SER A 216 -22.61 -14.84 27.49
CA SER A 216 -21.63 -13.83 27.88
C SER A 216 -20.68 -13.53 26.71
N GLN A 217 -19.97 -12.39 26.75
CA GLN A 217 -18.97 -12.07 25.71
C GLN A 217 -17.88 -13.13 25.59
N GLU A 218 -17.51 -13.78 26.71
CA GLU A 218 -16.54 -14.86 26.71
C GLU A 218 -17.09 -16.16 26.14
N ALA A 219 -18.34 -16.50 26.47
CA ALA A 219 -19.01 -17.67 25.91
C ALA A 219 -19.21 -17.52 24.40
N ALA A 220 -19.62 -16.33 23.94
CA ALA A 220 -19.76 -16.03 22.52
C ALA A 220 -18.43 -16.07 21.77
N ALA A 221 -17.37 -15.47 22.33
CA ALA A 221 -16.02 -15.55 21.75
C ALA A 221 -15.58 -17.01 21.57
N ARG A 222 -15.82 -17.84 22.59
CA ARG A 222 -15.52 -19.28 22.55
C ARG A 222 -16.34 -20.01 21.49
N ALA A 223 -17.63 -19.75 21.39
CA ALA A 223 -18.51 -20.33 20.37
C ALA A 223 -18.07 -19.97 18.94
N CYS A 224 -17.60 -18.74 18.73
CA CYS A 224 -17.03 -18.29 17.45
C CYS A 224 -15.56 -18.70 17.24
N GLY A 225 -14.93 -19.41 18.19
CA GLY A 225 -13.50 -19.74 18.17
C GLY A 225 -12.55 -18.54 18.23
N LEU A 226 -13.03 -17.35 18.60
CA LEU A 226 -12.28 -16.09 18.66
C LEU A 226 -11.70 -15.87 20.07
N SER A 227 -10.64 -15.06 20.16
CA SER A 227 -10.19 -14.58 21.48
C SER A 227 -11.23 -13.61 22.06
N ARG A 228 -11.40 -13.62 23.38
CA ARG A 228 -12.29 -12.71 24.10
C ARG A 228 -12.04 -11.25 23.71
N SER A 229 -10.77 -10.82 23.66
CA SER A 229 -10.40 -9.46 23.28
C SER A 229 -10.81 -9.11 21.84
N ASN A 230 -10.68 -10.02 20.88
CA ASN A 230 -11.10 -9.77 19.50
C ASN A 230 -12.63 -9.60 19.40
N PHE A 231 -13.38 -10.49 20.04
CA PHE A 231 -14.84 -10.41 20.06
C PHE A 231 -15.32 -9.09 20.70
N VAL A 232 -14.75 -8.71 21.84
CA VAL A 232 -15.08 -7.46 22.53
C VAL A 232 -14.82 -6.24 21.65
N HIS A 233 -13.68 -6.20 20.94
CA HIS A 233 -13.38 -5.09 20.03
C HIS A 233 -14.40 -4.98 18.88
N LEU A 234 -14.85 -6.12 18.34
CA LEU A 234 -15.88 -6.15 17.30
C LEU A 234 -17.24 -5.68 17.83
N GLU A 235 -17.62 -6.06 19.05
CA GLU A 235 -18.90 -5.67 19.67
C GLU A 235 -18.92 -4.21 20.19
N GLN A 236 -17.76 -3.66 20.56
CA GLN A 236 -17.62 -2.29 21.11
C GLN A 236 -17.50 -1.21 20.03
N LYS A 237 -17.77 -1.53 18.75
CA LYS A 237 -17.65 -0.57 17.63
C LYS A 237 -16.25 0.04 17.51
N THR A 238 -15.22 -0.61 18.07
CA THR A 238 -13.83 -0.16 17.86
C THR A 238 -13.44 -0.41 16.42
N VAL A 239 -12.60 0.46 15.83
CA VAL A 239 -12.24 0.40 14.40
C VAL A 239 -11.50 -0.90 14.09
N ASN A 240 -12.26 -1.94 13.81
CA ASN A 240 -11.80 -3.26 13.43
C ASN A 240 -12.41 -3.59 12.07
N ASN A 241 -11.58 -4.01 11.14
CA ASN A 241 -11.98 -4.35 9.77
C ASN A 241 -11.91 -5.88 9.64
N PRO A 242 -12.97 -6.60 10.04
CA PRO A 242 -12.92 -8.05 10.11
C PRO A 242 -12.68 -8.65 8.72
N ARG A 243 -11.98 -9.77 8.71
CA ARG A 243 -11.76 -10.58 7.52
C ARG A 243 -12.93 -11.51 7.28
N LEU A 244 -13.07 -12.01 6.05
CA LEU A 244 -14.10 -12.97 5.69
C LEU A 244 -14.06 -14.20 6.61
N SER A 245 -12.87 -14.74 6.89
CA SER A 245 -12.68 -15.84 7.85
C SER A 245 -13.22 -15.52 9.26
N THR A 246 -13.11 -14.26 9.68
CA THR A 246 -13.64 -13.81 10.97
C THR A 246 -15.16 -13.71 10.92
N LEU A 247 -15.74 -13.22 9.83
CA LEU A 247 -17.20 -13.17 9.64
C LEU A 247 -17.83 -14.55 9.59
N VAL A 248 -17.23 -15.50 8.88
CA VAL A 248 -17.69 -16.89 8.84
C VAL A 248 -17.74 -17.48 10.26
N ARG A 249 -16.67 -17.32 11.03
CA ARG A 249 -16.61 -17.79 12.41
C ARG A 249 -17.61 -17.13 13.35
N LEU A 250 -17.89 -15.85 13.15
CA LEU A 250 -18.93 -15.13 13.90
C LEU A 250 -20.31 -15.68 13.54
N ALA A 251 -20.58 -15.87 12.24
CA ALA A 251 -21.83 -16.42 11.74
C ALA A 251 -22.08 -17.83 12.29
N ASP A 252 -21.09 -18.72 12.19
CA ASP A 252 -21.18 -20.09 12.71
C ASP A 252 -21.44 -20.12 14.22
N GLY A 253 -20.62 -19.39 15.00
CA GLY A 253 -20.71 -19.40 16.46
C GLY A 253 -21.96 -18.73 17.03
N LEU A 254 -22.58 -17.81 16.29
CA LEU A 254 -23.83 -17.12 16.67
C LEU A 254 -25.06 -17.64 15.92
N GLN A 255 -24.92 -18.72 15.16
CA GLN A 255 -25.99 -19.34 14.37
C GLN A 255 -26.71 -18.30 13.49
N LEU A 256 -25.92 -17.51 12.78
CA LEU A 256 -26.35 -16.53 11.79
C LEU A 256 -25.95 -17.00 10.40
N GLU A 257 -26.63 -16.49 9.39
CA GLU A 257 -26.14 -16.57 8.02
C GLU A 257 -25.18 -15.38 7.77
N ILE A 258 -24.19 -15.54 6.89
CA ILE A 258 -23.16 -14.50 6.69
C ILE A 258 -23.72 -13.18 6.13
N LEU A 259 -24.78 -13.25 5.33
CA LEU A 259 -25.54 -12.11 4.82
C LEU A 259 -26.20 -11.33 5.94
N ASP A 260 -26.60 -11.98 7.04
CA ASP A 260 -27.12 -11.26 8.21
C ASP A 260 -26.07 -10.28 8.76
N LEU A 261 -24.77 -10.55 8.57
CA LEU A 261 -23.70 -9.66 9.01
C LEU A 261 -23.34 -8.56 7.99
N VAL A 262 -23.71 -8.71 6.71
CA VAL A 262 -23.25 -7.83 5.62
C VAL A 262 -24.37 -7.13 4.85
N ASP A 263 -25.64 -7.51 5.03
CA ASP A 263 -26.80 -6.86 4.40
C ASP A 263 -27.38 -5.78 5.32
N PHE A 264 -26.96 -4.54 5.07
CA PHE A 264 -27.34 -3.37 5.86
C PHE A 264 -28.78 -2.90 5.62
N GLN A 265 -29.41 -3.34 4.53
CA GLN A 265 -30.66 -2.75 4.03
C GLN A 265 -31.88 -3.62 4.34
N ASN A 266 -31.66 -4.93 4.51
CA ASN A 266 -32.74 -5.87 4.80
C ASN A 266 -32.56 -6.44 6.19
N GLY A 267 -33.30 -5.91 7.18
CA GLY A 267 -33.40 -6.47 8.54
C GLY A 267 -34.11 -7.83 8.60
N ARG A 268 -34.06 -8.62 7.52
CA ARG A 268 -34.60 -9.98 7.43
C ARG A 268 -33.50 -10.97 7.76
N ARG A 269 -33.81 -11.94 8.63
CA ARG A 269 -32.92 -13.07 8.86
C ARG A 269 -32.91 -13.97 7.64
N HIS A 270 -31.72 -14.27 7.16
CA HIS A 270 -31.51 -15.23 6.09
C HIS A 270 -31.49 -16.64 6.69
N HIS A 271 -31.98 -17.61 5.91
CA HIS A 271 -31.82 -19.01 6.27
C HIS A 271 -30.38 -19.43 6.04
N VAL A 272 -29.78 -20.09 7.04
CA VAL A 272 -28.42 -20.65 6.94
C VAL A 272 -28.31 -21.49 5.67
N ASN A 273 -27.35 -21.12 4.82
CA ASN A 273 -27.12 -21.80 3.55
C ASN A 273 -25.84 -22.64 3.63
N ALA A 274 -25.89 -23.86 3.08
CA ALA A 274 -24.83 -24.85 3.18
C ALA A 274 -23.60 -24.57 2.29
N GLN A 275 -23.70 -23.69 1.30
CA GLN A 275 -22.57 -23.35 0.42
C GLN A 275 -21.49 -22.59 1.20
N ASP A 276 -20.20 -22.86 0.96
CA ASP A 276 -19.12 -22.14 1.63
C ASP A 276 -19.07 -20.66 1.18
N PRO A 277 -19.15 -19.67 2.10
CA PRO A 277 -19.11 -18.25 1.75
C PRO A 277 -17.89 -17.79 0.95
N ALA A 278 -16.72 -18.41 1.17
CA ALA A 278 -15.51 -18.10 0.41
C ALA A 278 -15.62 -18.62 -1.04
N ILE A 279 -16.26 -19.77 -1.24
CA ILE A 279 -16.56 -20.29 -2.58
C ILE A 279 -17.60 -19.39 -3.27
N ARG A 280 -18.70 -19.05 -2.58
CA ARG A 280 -19.72 -18.11 -3.12
C ARG A 280 -19.08 -16.81 -3.60
N LEU A 281 -18.22 -16.23 -2.76
CA LEU A 281 -17.47 -15.01 -3.09
C LEU A 281 -16.64 -15.16 -4.36
N ALA A 282 -15.80 -16.21 -4.41
CA ALA A 282 -14.94 -16.45 -5.55
C ALA A 282 -15.73 -16.61 -6.86
N LEU A 283 -16.81 -17.38 -6.81
CA LEU A 283 -17.68 -17.63 -7.96
C LEU A 283 -18.44 -16.38 -8.41
N ASN A 284 -19.03 -15.64 -7.47
CA ASN A 284 -19.77 -14.42 -7.76
C ASN A 284 -18.86 -13.34 -8.33
N VAL A 285 -17.66 -13.14 -7.75
CA VAL A 285 -16.67 -12.22 -8.31
C VAL A 285 -16.25 -12.65 -9.71
N HIS A 286 -15.99 -13.94 -9.93
CA HIS A 286 -15.62 -14.45 -11.25
C HIS A 286 -16.72 -14.20 -12.30
N ARG A 287 -17.95 -14.58 -11.98
CA ARG A 287 -19.16 -14.44 -12.81
C ARG A 287 -19.43 -12.98 -13.17
N LEU A 288 -19.54 -12.11 -12.16
CA LEU A 288 -19.87 -10.69 -12.33
C LEU A 288 -18.76 -9.94 -13.09
N ARG A 289 -17.49 -10.24 -12.78
CA ARG A 289 -16.36 -9.68 -13.52
C ARG A 289 -16.43 -10.06 -15.01
N LYS A 290 -16.76 -11.31 -15.31
CA LYS A 290 -16.88 -11.81 -16.69
C LYS A 290 -18.05 -11.20 -17.43
N SER A 291 -19.21 -11.03 -16.79
CA SER A 291 -20.35 -10.35 -17.43
C SER A 291 -20.07 -8.88 -17.74
N MET A 292 -19.16 -8.24 -17.01
CA MET A 292 -18.69 -6.88 -17.28
C MET A 292 -17.49 -6.81 -18.24
N GLY A 293 -16.99 -7.94 -18.75
CA GLY A 293 -15.84 -7.98 -19.65
C GLY A 293 -14.49 -7.59 -19.01
N LEU A 294 -14.41 -7.47 -17.68
CA LEU A 294 -13.21 -7.04 -16.96
C LEU A 294 -12.17 -8.17 -16.86
N SER A 295 -10.88 -7.87 -17.01
CA SER A 295 -9.82 -8.82 -16.65
C SER A 295 -9.58 -8.87 -15.13
N GLN A 296 -8.92 -9.92 -14.64
CA GLN A 296 -8.53 -10.00 -13.21
C GLN A 296 -7.62 -8.83 -12.81
N VAL A 297 -6.78 -8.35 -13.74
CA VAL A 297 -5.88 -7.22 -13.53
C VAL A 297 -6.69 -5.93 -13.43
N ASP A 298 -7.64 -5.71 -14.33
CA ASP A 298 -8.48 -4.51 -14.35
C ASP A 298 -9.28 -4.40 -13.06
N LEU A 299 -9.98 -5.47 -12.66
CA LEU A 299 -10.75 -5.46 -11.43
C LEU A 299 -9.85 -5.25 -10.22
N SER A 300 -8.64 -5.85 -10.18
CA SER A 300 -7.69 -5.63 -9.09
C SER A 300 -7.30 -4.15 -8.97
N LEU A 301 -6.93 -3.52 -10.09
CA LEU A 301 -6.50 -2.12 -10.10
C LEU A 301 -7.65 -1.16 -9.78
N GLN A 302 -8.80 -1.33 -10.42
CA GLN A 302 -9.99 -0.48 -10.23
C GLN A 302 -10.52 -0.57 -8.79
N SER A 303 -10.44 -1.75 -8.16
CA SER A 303 -10.84 -1.93 -6.76
C SER A 303 -9.74 -1.51 -5.76
N GLY A 304 -8.57 -1.04 -6.23
CA GLY A 304 -7.48 -0.55 -5.38
C GLY A 304 -6.68 -1.66 -4.70
N HIS A 305 -6.59 -2.83 -5.32
CA HIS A 305 -5.86 -4.02 -4.87
C HIS A 305 -4.61 -4.28 -5.73
N PHE A 306 -3.70 -5.13 -5.25
CA PHE A 306 -2.52 -5.53 -6.03
C PHE A 306 -2.93 -6.37 -7.24
N VAL A 307 -2.18 -6.30 -8.34
CA VAL A 307 -2.48 -6.90 -9.66
C VAL A 307 -2.91 -8.38 -9.60
N ARG A 308 -2.38 -9.14 -8.64
CA ARG A 308 -2.67 -10.59 -8.48
C ARG A 308 -3.78 -10.89 -7.46
N TYR A 309 -4.42 -9.88 -6.88
CA TYR A 309 -5.35 -10.07 -5.77
C TYR A 309 -6.64 -10.75 -6.20
N ILE A 310 -7.25 -10.29 -7.29
CA ILE A 310 -8.48 -10.92 -7.80
C ILE A 310 -8.20 -12.36 -8.23
N ASN A 311 -7.04 -12.66 -8.80
CA ASN A 311 -6.64 -14.06 -9.02
C ASN A 311 -6.57 -14.82 -7.69
N ALA A 312 -5.93 -14.28 -6.66
CA ALA A 312 -5.85 -14.94 -5.35
C ALA A 312 -7.24 -15.13 -4.71
N LEU A 313 -8.16 -14.19 -4.89
CA LEU A 313 -9.53 -14.27 -4.39
C LEU A 313 -10.36 -15.28 -5.17
N GLU A 314 -10.32 -15.25 -6.50
CA GLU A 314 -11.02 -16.21 -7.34
C GLU A 314 -10.56 -17.64 -7.04
N VAL A 315 -9.28 -17.85 -6.71
CA VAL A 315 -8.74 -19.18 -6.34
C VAL A 315 -8.81 -19.50 -4.85
N ILE A 316 -9.59 -18.74 -4.09
CA ILE A 316 -9.87 -18.98 -2.66
C ILE A 316 -8.57 -19.03 -1.81
N ARG A 317 -7.57 -18.22 -2.20
CA ARG A 317 -6.31 -18.03 -1.45
C ARG A 317 -6.24 -16.67 -0.74
N ALA A 318 -7.17 -15.77 -1.01
CA ALA A 318 -7.26 -14.49 -0.33
C ALA A 318 -8.31 -14.56 0.79
N ASP A 319 -8.00 -13.91 1.91
CA ASP A 319 -8.94 -13.67 3.01
C ASP A 319 -9.29 -12.16 3.05
N PRO A 320 -10.29 -11.72 2.27
CA PRO A 320 -10.61 -10.32 2.09
C PRO A 320 -11.20 -9.71 3.36
N SER A 321 -10.86 -8.45 3.63
CA SER A 321 -11.56 -7.66 4.64
C SER A 321 -12.91 -7.14 4.12
N ILE A 322 -13.82 -6.73 5.00
CA ILE A 322 -15.07 -6.08 4.61
C ILE A 322 -14.83 -4.89 3.66
N ASP A 323 -13.85 -4.04 3.97
CA ASP A 323 -13.52 -2.91 3.09
C ASP A 323 -13.04 -3.35 1.70
N SER A 324 -12.44 -4.54 1.62
CA SER A 324 -12.04 -5.13 0.35
C SER A 324 -13.24 -5.63 -0.44
N LEU A 325 -14.19 -6.30 0.23
CA LEU A 325 -15.46 -6.73 -0.36
C LEU A 325 -16.22 -5.53 -0.93
N LYS A 326 -16.36 -4.44 -0.17
CA LYS A 326 -17.04 -3.21 -0.62
C LYS A 326 -16.39 -2.60 -1.85
N ARG A 327 -15.06 -2.50 -1.87
CA ARG A 327 -14.33 -1.92 -3.00
C ARG A 327 -14.50 -2.77 -4.26
N ILE A 328 -14.53 -4.09 -4.13
CA ILE A 328 -14.81 -4.99 -5.25
C ILE A 328 -16.27 -4.84 -5.70
N ALA A 329 -17.22 -4.90 -4.76
CA ALA A 329 -18.66 -4.79 -5.03
C ALA A 329 -18.99 -3.48 -5.75
N LYS A 330 -18.43 -2.36 -5.27
CA LYS A 330 -18.57 -1.05 -5.88
C LYS A 330 -18.11 -1.03 -7.34
N GLN A 331 -16.97 -1.65 -7.66
CA GLN A 331 -16.48 -1.70 -9.04
C GLN A 331 -17.29 -2.65 -9.92
N LEU A 332 -17.91 -3.66 -9.31
CA LEU A 332 -18.82 -4.57 -9.99
C LEU A 332 -20.26 -4.01 -10.09
N GLY A 333 -20.54 -2.82 -9.54
CA GLY A 333 -21.86 -2.21 -9.56
C GLY A 333 -22.91 -2.95 -8.72
N VAL A 334 -22.49 -3.72 -7.72
CA VAL A 334 -23.36 -4.55 -6.87
C VAL A 334 -23.17 -4.23 -5.38
N ALA A 335 -24.08 -4.70 -4.53
CA ALA A 335 -23.91 -4.65 -3.08
C ALA A 335 -22.89 -5.69 -2.59
N SER A 336 -22.37 -5.51 -1.37
CA SER A 336 -21.44 -6.49 -0.78
C SER A 336 -22.13 -7.83 -0.46
N SER A 337 -23.43 -7.80 -0.15
CA SER A 337 -24.27 -8.98 0.03
C SER A 337 -24.39 -9.80 -1.26
N ASP A 338 -24.49 -9.16 -2.44
CA ASP A 338 -24.56 -9.86 -3.73
C ASP A 338 -23.33 -10.70 -4.03
N LEU A 339 -22.16 -10.30 -3.49
CA LEU A 339 -20.94 -11.09 -3.63
C LEU A 339 -20.97 -12.36 -2.78
N LEU A 340 -21.68 -12.36 -1.65
CA LEU A 340 -21.79 -13.49 -0.73
C LEU A 340 -23.09 -14.29 -0.90
N ALA A 341 -23.99 -13.81 -1.76
CA ALA A 341 -25.27 -14.45 -2.04
C ALA A 341 -25.08 -15.88 -2.55
N PRO A 342 -25.96 -16.81 -2.14
CA PRO A 342 -26.00 -18.15 -2.70
C PRO A 342 -26.10 -18.14 -4.22
N VAL A 343 -25.41 -19.08 -4.86
CA VAL A 343 -25.47 -19.31 -6.30
C VAL A 343 -26.41 -20.50 -6.55
N PRO A 344 -27.20 -20.55 -7.64
CA PRO A 344 -27.98 -21.75 -7.97
C PRO A 344 -27.12 -23.02 -7.92
N THR A 345 -27.59 -24.07 -7.25
CA THR A 345 -26.79 -25.29 -6.99
C THR A 345 -26.14 -25.90 -8.24
N PRO A 346 -26.84 -26.00 -9.41
CA PRO A 346 -26.22 -26.48 -10.64
C PRO A 346 -25.04 -25.62 -11.11
N ASP A 347 -25.14 -24.31 -10.96
CA ASP A 347 -24.07 -23.36 -11.31
C ASP A 347 -22.94 -23.41 -10.28
N TYR A 348 -23.26 -23.59 -9.00
CA TYR A 348 -22.27 -23.76 -7.94
C TYR A 348 -21.40 -24.99 -8.19
N GLU A 349 -22.01 -26.15 -8.44
CA GLU A 349 -21.29 -27.40 -8.71
C GLU A 349 -20.48 -27.32 -10.00
N LYS A 350 -21.08 -26.82 -11.08
CA LYS A 350 -20.39 -26.65 -12.37
C LYS A 350 -19.20 -25.70 -12.27
N LEU A 351 -19.41 -24.52 -11.69
CA LEU A 351 -18.34 -23.54 -11.53
C LEU A 351 -17.27 -24.04 -10.57
N LEU A 352 -17.62 -24.78 -9.51
CA LEU A 352 -16.66 -25.42 -8.61
C LEU A 352 -15.79 -26.44 -9.35
N VAL A 353 -16.39 -27.31 -10.17
CA VAL A 353 -15.67 -28.31 -10.98
C VAL A 353 -14.77 -27.64 -12.01
N GLU A 354 -15.27 -26.65 -12.75
CA GLU A 354 -14.44 -25.88 -13.69
C GLU A 354 -13.30 -25.13 -12.98
N HIS A 355 -13.55 -24.63 -11.77
CA HIS A 355 -12.58 -23.90 -10.97
C HIS A 355 -11.46 -24.82 -10.46
N VAL A 356 -11.80 -25.98 -9.90
CA VAL A 356 -10.86 -26.99 -9.41
C VAL A 356 -10.08 -27.62 -10.58
N GLY A 357 -10.75 -27.94 -11.70
CA GLY A 357 -10.12 -28.51 -12.89
C GLY A 357 -9.09 -27.59 -13.55
N ARG A 358 -9.29 -26.26 -13.52
CA ARG A 358 -8.32 -25.27 -14.02
C ARG A 358 -7.08 -25.12 -13.12
N GLN A 359 -7.16 -25.45 -11.83
CA GLN A 359 -6.00 -25.43 -10.92
C GLN A 359 -5.06 -26.61 -11.17
N ILE A 360 -5.62 -27.82 -11.39
CA ILE A 360 -4.84 -29.03 -11.64
C ILE A 360 -4.02 -28.88 -12.94
N ARG A 361 -4.65 -28.48 -14.05
CA ARG A 361 -3.97 -28.29 -15.35
C ARG A 361 -2.88 -27.21 -15.35
N ARG A 362 -2.96 -26.20 -14.47
CA ARG A 362 -1.90 -25.17 -14.31
C ARG A 362 -0.71 -25.64 -13.48
N THR A 363 -0.90 -26.70 -12.68
CA THR A 363 0.13 -27.29 -11.83
C THR A 363 0.92 -28.35 -12.60
N GLU A 364 0.26 -29.08 -13.50
CA GLU A 364 0.88 -30.04 -14.42
C GLU A 364 1.72 -29.36 -15.51
N ASN A 365 1.30 -28.22 -16.06
CA ASN A 365 2.10 -27.45 -17.05
C ASN A 365 3.28 -26.66 -16.46
N ARG A 366 3.63 -26.88 -15.18
CA ARG A 366 4.77 -26.28 -14.49
C ARG A 366 5.81 -27.30 -14.03
N GLN A 367 5.56 -28.59 -14.28
CA GLN A 367 6.57 -29.65 -14.28
C GLN A 367 7.03 -29.86 -15.73
#